data_AF-A0A817V1B8-F1
#
_entry.id   AF-A0A817V1B8-F1
#
_cell.length_a   1.000
_cell.length_b   1.000
_cell.length_c   1.000
_cell.angle_alpha   90.00
_cell.angle_beta   90.00
_cell.angle_gamma   90.00
#
_symmetry.space_group_name_H-M   'P 1'
#
loop_
_entity.id
_entity.type
_entity.pdbx_description
1 polymer ?
#
loop_
_entity_poly.entity_id
_entity_poly.type
_entity_poly.pdbx_seq_one_letter_code
_entity_poly.pdbx_strand_id
1 'polypeptide(L)'
;MKIIQFLQFNDTIGTKYGFQQANVLGSGKICSAWDKALYYFSRQSNYYSFVWFVEEDVFIPSIQAFLSLHELYYSSYDLVTAGIKYNINGNLTSWRHWYLAPGTFVLPWAHGMVCAIGCSRRLLLGVNEYVQWRGHLTFIEFLSHTLSIQDNNMKVVTPFELDTIIYRNEYTFEQIQARPNNWWHPIKNFDQQREWRKW
;
A
#
# COMPACT_ATOMS: atom_id res chain seq x y z
N MET A 1 24.50 -2.94 -11.29
CA MET A 1 24.62 -3.54 -9.95
C MET A 1 23.27 -3.40 -9.26
N LYS A 2 22.56 -4.50 -8.98
CA LYS A 2 21.31 -4.45 -8.19
C LYS A 2 21.70 -4.35 -6.73
N ILE A 3 21.45 -3.20 -6.11
CA ILE A 3 21.73 -2.97 -4.69
C ILE A 3 20.48 -3.39 -3.93
N ILE A 4 20.58 -4.48 -3.17
CA ILE A 4 19.58 -4.82 -2.16
C ILE A 4 20.06 -4.19 -0.87
N GLN A 5 19.25 -3.28 -0.30
CA GLN A 5 19.54 -2.65 0.97
C GLN A 5 18.53 -3.13 2.01
N PHE A 6 19.03 -3.69 3.10
CA PHE A 6 18.22 -4.01 4.27
C PHE A 6 18.19 -2.80 5.19
N LEU A 7 16.99 -2.28 5.46
CA LEU A 7 16.76 -1.19 6.40
C LEU A 7 16.09 -1.76 7.64
N GLN A 8 16.73 -1.56 8.81
CA GLN A 8 16.19 -2.00 10.09
C GLN A 8 16.03 -0.80 11.01
N PHE A 9 14.83 -0.65 11.57
CA PHE A 9 14.50 0.43 12.50
C PHE A 9 13.99 -0.12 13.83
N ASN A 10 14.38 0.54 14.91
CA ASN A 10 13.79 0.33 16.23
C ASN A 10 12.34 0.84 16.22
N ASP A 11 11.45 0.16 16.94
CA ASP A 11 10.04 0.53 17.08
C ASP A 11 9.86 1.95 17.66
N THR A 12 10.84 2.43 18.45
CA THR A 12 10.83 3.77 19.04
C THR A 12 10.90 4.91 18.01
N ILE A 13 11.32 4.64 16.77
CA ILE A 13 11.38 5.69 15.75
C ILE A 13 9.98 6.14 15.33
N GLY A 14 9.05 5.18 15.25
CA GLY A 14 7.68 5.44 14.85
C GLY A 14 6.96 6.31 15.87
N THR A 15 7.06 5.93 17.15
CA THR A 15 6.48 6.69 18.27
C THR A 15 7.06 8.11 18.35
N LYS A 16 8.38 8.25 18.21
CA LYS A 16 9.06 9.55 18.29
C LYS A 16 8.58 10.57 17.24
N TYR A 17 8.22 10.11 16.05
CA TYR A 17 7.87 10.97 14.92
C TYR A 17 6.40 10.88 14.48
N GLY A 18 5.54 10.18 15.23
CA GLY A 18 4.13 10.01 14.91
C GLY A 18 3.83 8.99 13.81
N PHE A 19 4.80 8.19 13.39
CA PHE A 19 4.58 7.09 12.45
C PHE A 19 4.26 5.81 13.24
N GLN A 20 3.03 5.72 13.73
CA GLN A 20 2.51 4.60 14.50
C GLN A 20 1.01 4.41 14.24
N GLN A 21 0.47 3.21 14.51
CA GLN A 21 -0.95 2.84 14.36
C GLN A 21 -1.43 2.62 12.91
N ALA A 22 -0.50 2.52 11.95
CA ALA A 22 -0.79 2.09 10.58
C ALA A 22 -1.58 0.77 10.53
N ASN A 23 -1.25 -0.17 11.41
CA ASN A 23 -1.92 -1.47 11.49
C ASN A 23 -2.71 -1.59 12.79
N VAL A 24 -4.03 -1.68 12.67
CA VAL A 24 -4.96 -1.76 13.81
C VAL A 24 -5.29 -3.20 14.23
N LEU A 25 -4.77 -4.20 13.50
CA LEU A 25 -5.08 -5.60 13.74
C LEU A 25 -3.90 -6.35 14.39
N GLY A 26 -4.11 -6.82 15.61
CA GLY A 26 -3.57 -8.08 16.13
C GLY A 26 -2.08 -8.18 16.48
N SER A 27 -1.25 -7.16 16.25
CA SER A 27 0.18 -7.31 16.52
C SER A 27 0.58 -6.99 17.98
N GLY A 28 -0.21 -6.20 18.71
CA GLY A 28 0.18 -5.62 20.01
C GLY A 28 1.41 -4.72 19.92
N LYS A 29 2.00 -4.55 18.73
CA LYS A 29 3.17 -3.72 18.48
C LYS A 29 2.72 -2.29 18.26
N ILE A 30 3.49 -1.38 18.83
CA ILE A 30 3.25 0.05 18.68
C ILE A 30 3.63 0.51 17.26
N CYS A 31 4.63 -0.13 16.64
CA CYS A 31 5.16 0.23 15.33
C CYS A 31 5.29 -1.02 14.44
N SER A 32 4.57 -1.03 13.33
CA SER A 32 4.56 -2.08 12.31
C SER A 32 5.62 -1.85 11.23
N ALA A 33 5.78 -2.81 10.31
CA ALA A 33 6.63 -2.63 9.13
C ALA A 33 6.13 -1.45 8.25
N TRP A 34 4.81 -1.31 8.12
CA TRP A 34 4.17 -0.20 7.40
C TRP A 34 4.50 1.16 8.01
N ASP A 35 4.42 1.28 9.34
CA ASP A 35 4.78 2.51 10.05
C ASP A 35 6.22 2.94 9.73
N LYS A 36 7.17 2.00 9.78
CA LYS A 36 8.60 2.24 9.50
C LYS A 36 8.84 2.59 8.04
N ALA A 37 8.17 1.90 7.12
CA ALA A 37 8.30 2.14 5.69
C ALA A 37 7.75 3.52 5.31
N LEU A 38 6.58 3.90 5.83
CA LEU A 38 6.01 5.22 5.64
C LEU A 38 6.91 6.29 6.25
N TYR A 39 7.43 6.11 7.47
CA TYR A 39 8.39 7.04 8.07
C TYR A 39 9.60 7.28 7.16
N TYR A 40 10.21 6.19 6.68
CA TYR A 40 11.40 6.30 5.86
C TYR A 40 11.12 7.00 4.54
N PHE A 41 10.11 6.57 3.79
CA PHE A 41 9.87 7.08 2.44
C PHE A 41 9.11 8.42 2.40
N SER A 42 8.30 8.76 3.40
CA SER A 42 7.62 10.05 3.44
C SER A 42 8.47 11.18 4.03
N ARG A 43 9.41 10.84 4.93
CA ARG A 43 10.15 11.84 5.72
C ARG A 43 11.66 11.78 5.56
N GLN A 44 12.27 10.60 5.60
CA GLN A 44 13.75 10.49 5.62
C GLN A 44 14.36 10.48 4.22
N SER A 45 13.73 9.78 3.28
CA SER A 45 14.24 9.60 1.92
C SER A 45 13.35 10.31 0.92
N ASN A 46 13.88 11.39 0.32
CA ASN A 46 13.26 12.15 -0.75
C ASN A 46 13.80 11.77 -2.15
N TYR A 47 14.66 10.76 -2.24
CA TYR A 47 15.38 10.41 -3.46
C TYR A 47 14.45 9.83 -4.56
N TYR A 48 13.44 9.05 -4.18
CA TYR A 48 12.57 8.36 -5.12
C TYR A 48 11.35 9.20 -5.47
N SER A 49 11.06 9.40 -6.76
CA SER A 49 9.82 10.06 -7.23
C SER A 49 8.59 9.18 -7.06
N PHE A 50 8.77 7.86 -6.99
CA PHE A 50 7.71 6.88 -6.86
C PHE A 50 8.21 5.66 -6.06
N VAL A 51 7.37 5.10 -5.19
CA VAL A 51 7.72 3.96 -4.32
C VAL A 51 6.62 2.91 -4.37
N TRP A 52 6.99 1.66 -4.59
CA TRP A 52 6.12 0.50 -4.40
C TRP A 52 6.25 -0.03 -2.97
N PHE A 53 5.12 -0.19 -2.29
CA PHE A 53 5.02 -0.96 -1.05
C PHE A 53 4.37 -2.30 -1.40
N VAL A 54 5.02 -3.39 -1.01
CA VAL A 54 4.62 -4.75 -1.35
C VAL A 54 4.81 -5.64 -0.13
N GLU A 55 3.75 -6.32 0.31
CA GLU A 55 3.76 -7.30 1.39
C GLU A 55 4.39 -8.62 0.92
N GLU A 56 4.93 -9.41 1.85
CA GLU A 56 5.71 -10.61 1.54
C GLU A 56 4.90 -11.73 0.85
N ASP A 57 3.58 -11.75 1.01
CA ASP A 57 2.68 -12.71 0.40
C ASP A 57 2.04 -12.21 -0.91
N VAL A 58 2.54 -11.09 -1.46
CA VAL A 58 2.29 -10.72 -2.85
C VAL A 58 3.26 -11.44 -3.78
N PHE A 59 2.71 -12.25 -4.68
CA PHE A 59 3.46 -12.93 -5.71
C PHE A 59 3.51 -12.11 -7.00
N ILE A 60 4.71 -11.66 -7.34
CA ILE A 60 5.04 -11.07 -8.64
C ILE A 60 5.70 -12.16 -9.49
N PRO A 61 5.10 -12.58 -10.62
CA PRO A 61 5.57 -13.74 -11.39
C PRO A 61 6.94 -13.56 -12.03
N SER A 62 7.26 -12.34 -12.46
CA SER A 62 8.52 -12.06 -13.15
C SER A 62 8.98 -10.61 -12.97
N ILE A 63 10.25 -10.35 -13.27
CA ILE A 63 10.78 -8.98 -13.36
C ILE A 63 9.99 -8.20 -14.41
N GLN A 64 9.59 -8.84 -15.51
CA GLN A 64 8.83 -8.19 -16.57
C GLN A 64 7.44 -7.76 -16.08
N ALA A 65 6.75 -8.58 -15.29
CA ALA A 65 5.46 -8.21 -14.69
C ALA A 65 5.60 -6.97 -13.79
N PHE A 66 6.69 -6.87 -13.04
CA PHE A 66 6.97 -5.66 -12.25
C PHE A 66 7.25 -4.44 -13.14
N LEU A 67 8.17 -4.58 -14.10
CA LEU A 67 8.58 -3.46 -14.96
C LEU A 67 7.44 -2.95 -15.83
N SER A 68 6.64 -3.83 -16.44
CA SER A 68 5.49 -3.45 -17.26
C SER A 68 4.50 -2.60 -16.45
N LEU A 69 4.18 -3.01 -15.22
CA LEU A 69 3.30 -2.22 -14.35
C LEU A 69 3.96 -0.91 -13.91
N HIS A 70 5.24 -0.95 -13.53
CA HIS A 70 5.95 0.26 -13.09
C HIS A 70 5.98 1.32 -14.19
N GLU A 71 6.47 0.98 -15.39
CA GLU A 71 6.64 1.91 -16.51
C GLU A 71 5.31 2.56 -16.96
N LEU A 72 4.20 1.83 -16.88
CA LEU A 72 2.88 2.35 -17.26
C LEU A 72 2.38 3.46 -16.32
N TYR A 73 2.69 3.38 -15.02
CA TYR A 73 1.96 4.17 -14.03
C TYR A 73 2.84 5.11 -13.17
N TYR A 74 4.15 4.84 -13.02
CA TYR A 74 4.98 5.55 -12.04
C TYR A 74 5.07 7.08 -12.25
N SER A 75 5.00 7.54 -13.50
CA SER A 75 5.14 8.96 -13.85
C SER A 75 3.82 9.73 -13.89
N SER A 76 2.68 9.02 -13.89
CA SER A 76 1.38 9.58 -14.26
C SER A 76 0.35 9.55 -13.13
N TYR A 77 0.59 8.76 -12.08
CA TYR A 77 -0.35 8.53 -10.99
C TYR A 77 0.28 8.74 -9.62
N ASP A 78 -0.53 9.21 -8.69
CA ASP A 78 -0.17 9.41 -7.29
C ASP A 78 -0.41 8.16 -6.44
N LEU A 79 -1.48 7.42 -6.76
CA LEU A 79 -1.80 6.14 -6.16
C LEU A 79 -2.11 5.10 -7.24
N VAL A 80 -1.37 4.00 -7.21
CA VAL A 80 -1.64 2.78 -7.98
C VAL A 80 -2.06 1.71 -6.98
N THR A 81 -3.29 1.19 -7.08
CA THR A 81 -3.85 0.27 -6.08
C THR A 81 -4.79 -0.75 -6.72
N ALA A 82 -4.99 -1.91 -6.11
CA ALA A 82 -5.88 -2.95 -6.61
C ALA A 82 -7.35 -2.51 -6.75
N GLY A 83 -7.78 -1.58 -5.89
CA GLY A 83 -9.17 -1.13 -5.88
C GLY A 83 -9.37 0.02 -4.91
N ILE A 84 -10.45 0.76 -5.13
CA ILE A 84 -10.89 1.84 -4.24
C ILE A 84 -12.40 1.74 -3.99
N LYS A 85 -12.80 1.92 -2.75
CA LYS A 85 -14.19 1.95 -2.30
C LYS A 85 -14.45 3.27 -1.59
N TYR A 86 -15.37 4.04 -2.14
CA TYR A 86 -15.73 5.36 -1.65
C TYR A 86 -16.80 5.27 -0.56
N ASN A 87 -16.68 6.14 0.44
CA ASN A 87 -17.70 6.40 1.43
C ASN A 87 -17.96 7.92 1.46
N ILE A 88 -18.88 8.36 0.61
CA ILE A 88 -19.21 9.77 0.40
C ILE A 88 -20.06 10.32 1.55
N ASN A 89 -20.90 9.46 2.15
CA ASN A 89 -21.93 9.86 3.10
C ASN A 89 -21.57 9.55 4.56
N GLY A 90 -20.38 9.03 4.83
CA GLY A 90 -19.95 8.63 6.17
C GLY A 90 -20.70 7.42 6.74
N ASN A 91 -21.16 6.50 5.90
CA ASN A 91 -21.83 5.28 6.36
C ASN A 91 -20.84 4.33 7.07
N LEU A 92 -20.91 4.27 8.40
CA LEU A 92 -20.02 3.48 9.24
C LEU A 92 -20.25 1.96 9.18
N THR A 93 -21.36 1.48 8.61
CA THR A 93 -21.70 0.04 8.61
C THR A 93 -21.25 -0.69 7.35
N SER A 94 -20.91 0.03 6.28
CA SER A 94 -20.55 -0.56 4.98
C SER A 94 -19.21 -1.31 4.98
N TRP A 95 -18.32 -0.97 5.92
CA TRP A 95 -17.04 -1.64 6.13
C TRP A 95 -16.67 -1.56 7.62
N ARG A 96 -16.25 -2.69 8.19
CA ARG A 96 -16.04 -2.84 9.64
C ARG A 96 -15.04 -1.85 10.25
N HIS A 97 -14.19 -1.23 9.44
CA HIS A 97 -13.10 -0.34 9.89
C HIS A 97 -13.47 1.14 9.80
N TRP A 98 -14.67 1.49 9.33
CA TRP A 98 -15.09 2.89 9.27
C TRP A 98 -15.18 3.58 10.61
N TYR A 99 -15.27 2.85 11.73
CA TYR A 99 -15.22 3.44 13.06
C TYR A 99 -13.92 4.23 13.34
N LEU A 100 -12.87 4.02 12.55
CA LEU A 100 -11.58 4.73 12.65
C LEU A 100 -11.57 6.07 11.90
N ALA A 101 -12.53 6.30 11.01
CA ALA A 101 -12.55 7.48 10.15
C ALA A 101 -13.09 8.77 10.82
N PRO A 102 -14.13 8.73 11.67
CA PRO A 102 -14.61 9.90 12.39
C PRO A 102 -13.50 10.62 13.14
N GLY A 103 -13.41 11.93 12.93
CA GLY A 103 -12.41 12.76 13.56
C GLY A 103 -11.01 12.61 12.96
N THR A 104 -10.74 11.66 12.06
CA THR A 104 -9.44 11.42 11.40
C THR A 104 -9.32 12.18 10.08
N PHE A 105 -10.38 12.12 9.26
CA PHE A 105 -10.52 12.89 8.03
C PHE A 105 -11.94 13.49 7.94
N VAL A 106 -12.08 14.60 7.20
CA VAL A 106 -13.40 15.05 6.72
C VAL A 106 -13.92 14.10 5.63
N LEU A 107 -15.20 14.14 5.28
CA LEU A 107 -15.70 13.42 4.11
C LEU A 107 -15.23 14.10 2.81
N PRO A 108 -15.13 13.36 1.68
CA PRO A 108 -15.37 11.93 1.53
C PRO A 108 -14.22 11.07 2.03
N TRP A 109 -14.52 9.81 2.36
CA TRP A 109 -13.54 8.79 2.75
C TRP A 109 -13.37 7.74 1.66
N ALA A 110 -12.21 7.10 1.61
CA ALA A 110 -11.99 5.94 0.75
C ALA A 110 -11.08 4.91 1.38
N HIS A 111 -11.26 3.65 0.99
CA HIS A 111 -10.38 2.58 1.40
C HIS A 111 -10.09 1.60 0.26
N GLY A 112 -9.06 0.78 0.43
CA GLY A 112 -8.73 -0.31 -0.47
C GLY A 112 -7.62 -1.19 0.09
N MET A 113 -7.41 -2.34 -0.53
CA MET A 113 -6.32 -3.25 -0.18
C MET A 113 -4.97 -2.56 -0.43
N VAL A 114 -4.06 -2.69 0.53
CA VAL A 114 -2.71 -2.07 0.45
C VAL A 114 -1.57 -3.07 0.32
N CYS A 115 -1.87 -4.37 0.20
CA CYS A 115 -0.85 -5.42 0.06
C CYS A 115 0.17 -5.12 -1.05
N ALA A 116 -0.27 -4.49 -2.14
CA ALA A 116 0.59 -3.88 -3.14
C ALA A 116 0.02 -2.52 -3.57
N ILE A 117 0.77 -1.44 -3.29
CA ILE A 117 0.43 -0.09 -3.78
C ILE A 117 1.67 0.65 -4.27
N GLY A 118 1.49 1.46 -5.30
CA GLY A 118 2.47 2.42 -5.78
C GLY A 118 2.08 3.82 -5.35
N CYS A 119 3.01 4.55 -4.75
CA CYS A 119 2.79 5.90 -4.23
C CYS A 119 3.78 6.89 -4.86
N SER A 120 3.27 8.00 -5.39
CA SER A 120 4.12 9.11 -5.82
C SER A 120 4.76 9.81 -4.62
N ARG A 121 5.82 10.57 -4.90
CA ARG A 121 6.43 11.50 -3.94
C ARG A 121 5.41 12.46 -3.34
N ARG A 122 4.45 12.93 -4.15
CA ARG A 122 3.42 13.86 -3.70
C ARG A 122 2.50 13.22 -2.66
N LEU A 123 2.03 12.00 -2.90
CA LEU A 123 1.22 11.27 -1.92
C LEU A 123 2.01 11.00 -0.64
N LEU A 124 3.29 10.61 -0.76
CA LEU A 124 4.16 10.40 0.39
C LEU A 124 4.37 11.67 1.22
N LEU A 125 4.52 12.84 0.58
CA LEU A 125 4.57 14.12 1.30
C LEU A 125 3.26 14.40 2.02
N GLY A 126 2.11 14.15 1.38
CA GLY A 126 0.79 14.25 2.00
C GLY A 126 0.63 13.34 3.24
N VAL A 127 1.22 12.15 3.24
CA VAL A 127 1.28 11.29 4.43
C VAL A 127 2.09 11.94 5.55
N ASN A 128 3.28 12.50 5.26
CA ASN A 128 4.07 13.17 6.29
C ASN A 128 3.38 14.44 6.82
N GLU A 129 2.73 15.22 5.95
CA GLU A 129 1.92 16.38 6.35
C GLU A 129 0.76 15.98 7.26
N TYR A 130 0.06 14.89 6.90
CA TYR A 130 -0.99 14.32 7.73
C TYR A 130 -0.47 13.94 9.13
N VAL A 131 0.69 13.27 9.22
CA VAL A 131 1.29 12.92 10.53
C VAL A 131 1.72 14.17 11.30
N GLN A 132 2.24 15.20 10.63
CA GLN A 132 2.59 16.47 11.28
C GLN A 132 1.34 17.18 11.85
N TRP A 133 0.22 17.11 11.14
CA TRP A 133 -1.06 17.67 11.58
C TRP A 133 -1.70 16.88 12.72
N ARG A 134 -1.70 15.54 12.63
CA ARG A 134 -2.42 14.65 13.57
C ARG A 134 -1.60 14.15 14.74
N GLY A 135 -0.28 14.17 14.61
CA GLY A 135 0.65 13.55 15.55
C GLY A 135 0.75 12.02 15.46
N HIS A 136 -0.08 11.36 14.65
CA HIS A 136 -0.04 9.91 14.42
C HIS A 136 -0.58 9.51 13.04
N LEU A 137 -0.25 8.30 12.55
CA LEU A 137 -0.89 7.71 11.36
C LEU A 137 -2.31 7.22 11.69
N THR A 138 -3.07 6.91 10.64
CA THR A 138 -4.30 6.11 10.76
C THR A 138 -4.14 4.80 10.01
N PHE A 139 -5.20 3.98 10.00
CA PHE A 139 -5.20 2.68 9.36
C PHE A 139 -4.79 2.74 7.88
N ILE A 140 -3.86 1.89 7.47
CA ILE A 140 -3.21 1.93 6.16
C ILE A 140 -4.16 1.75 4.98
N GLU A 141 -5.15 0.87 5.10
CA GLU A 141 -6.14 0.66 4.04
C GLU A 141 -7.04 1.88 3.82
N PHE A 142 -6.97 2.87 4.70
CA PHE A 142 -7.77 4.09 4.69
C PHE A 142 -6.93 5.34 4.35
N LEU A 143 -5.72 5.43 4.90
CA LEU A 143 -4.84 6.60 4.84
C LEU A 143 -4.54 7.05 3.39
N SER A 144 -3.89 6.19 2.60
CA SER A 144 -3.43 6.57 1.25
C SER A 144 -4.60 6.84 0.30
N HIS A 145 -5.65 6.01 0.37
CA HIS A 145 -6.83 6.17 -0.47
C HIS A 145 -7.58 7.46 -0.15
N THR A 146 -7.78 7.78 1.14
CA THR A 146 -8.50 9.01 1.53
C THR A 146 -7.71 10.26 1.19
N LEU A 147 -6.40 10.31 1.47
CA LEU A 147 -5.55 11.42 1.06
C LEU A 147 -5.63 11.66 -0.45
N SER A 148 -5.58 10.58 -1.24
CA SER A 148 -5.57 10.67 -2.70
C SER A 148 -6.88 11.19 -3.29
N ILE A 149 -8.03 10.95 -2.65
CA ILE A 149 -9.32 11.42 -3.18
C ILE A 149 -9.71 12.80 -2.66
N GLN A 150 -9.09 13.28 -1.57
CA GLN A 150 -9.35 14.61 -1.02
C GLN A 150 -8.53 15.70 -1.68
N ASP A 151 -7.39 15.34 -2.27
CA ASP A 151 -6.63 16.23 -3.12
C ASP A 151 -7.15 16.14 -4.57
N ASN A 152 -7.88 17.18 -4.99
CA ASN A 152 -8.47 17.25 -6.34
C ASN A 152 -7.46 17.17 -7.49
N ASN A 153 -6.16 17.30 -7.22
CA ASN A 153 -5.12 17.20 -8.24
C ASN A 153 -4.33 15.88 -8.16
N MET A 154 -4.65 14.97 -7.23
CA MET A 154 -4.03 13.64 -7.19
C MET A 154 -4.73 12.69 -8.16
N LYS A 155 -3.93 11.85 -8.83
CA LYS A 155 -4.43 10.87 -9.80
C LYS A 155 -4.36 9.46 -9.20
N VAL A 156 -5.48 8.75 -9.23
CA VAL A 156 -5.58 7.37 -8.75
C VAL A 156 -5.87 6.44 -9.93
N VAL A 157 -5.24 5.27 -9.95
CA VAL A 157 -5.53 4.20 -10.93
C VAL A 157 -5.68 2.85 -10.25
N THR A 158 -6.63 2.08 -10.75
CA THR A 158 -6.85 0.67 -10.40
C THR A 158 -6.54 -0.23 -11.60
N PRO A 159 -5.26 -0.59 -11.81
CA PRO A 159 -4.84 -1.31 -13.00
C PRO A 159 -5.34 -2.76 -12.98
N PHE A 160 -5.60 -3.31 -14.18
CA PHE A 160 -6.06 -4.70 -14.36
C PHE A 160 -5.04 -5.71 -13.81
N GLU A 161 -3.75 -5.37 -13.86
CA GLU A 161 -2.65 -6.19 -13.36
C GLU A 161 -2.68 -6.37 -11.83
N LEU A 162 -3.45 -5.54 -11.09
CA LEU A 162 -3.60 -5.63 -9.64
C LEU A 162 -4.97 -6.14 -9.19
N ASP A 163 -5.89 -6.49 -10.10
CA ASP A 163 -7.23 -6.95 -9.72
C ASP A 163 -7.25 -8.32 -8.99
N THR A 164 -6.12 -9.04 -9.03
CA THR A 164 -5.84 -10.30 -8.33
C THR A 164 -5.22 -10.09 -6.94
N ILE A 165 -5.18 -8.85 -6.45
CA ILE A 165 -4.80 -8.53 -5.07
C ILE A 165 -6.07 -8.42 -4.23
N ILE A 166 -6.45 -9.52 -3.57
CA ILE A 166 -7.70 -9.60 -2.79
C ILE A 166 -7.47 -10.21 -1.39
N TYR A 167 -8.36 -9.93 -0.44
CA TYR A 167 -8.15 -10.21 0.99
C TYR A 167 -7.90 -11.70 1.31
N ARG A 168 -8.52 -12.63 0.56
CA ARG A 168 -8.35 -14.09 0.72
C ARG A 168 -8.75 -14.81 -0.55
N ASN A 169 -7.81 -15.48 -1.19
CA ASN A 169 -8.07 -16.34 -2.33
C ASN A 169 -7.01 -17.42 -2.45
N GLU A 170 -7.36 -18.52 -3.10
CA GLU A 170 -6.41 -19.55 -3.51
C GLU A 170 -6.24 -19.47 -5.03
N TYR A 171 -4.99 -19.44 -5.47
CA TYR A 171 -4.64 -19.38 -6.88
C TYR A 171 -3.95 -20.65 -7.33
N THR A 172 -4.32 -21.13 -8.52
CA THR A 172 -3.61 -22.23 -9.18
C THR A 172 -2.52 -21.68 -10.09
N PHE A 173 -1.54 -22.52 -10.42
CA PHE A 173 -0.47 -22.11 -11.31
C PHE A 173 -0.97 -21.78 -12.72
N GLU A 174 -2.00 -22.50 -13.19
CA GLU A 174 -2.63 -22.27 -14.50
C GLU A 174 -3.27 -20.88 -14.57
N GLN A 175 -3.88 -20.40 -13.48
CA GLN A 175 -4.42 -19.03 -13.41
C GLN A 175 -3.32 -17.98 -13.52
N ILE A 176 -2.18 -18.24 -12.87
CA ILE A 176 -1.00 -17.37 -12.92
C ILE A 176 -0.42 -17.32 -14.33
N GLN A 177 -0.29 -18.48 -14.98
CA GLN A 177 0.18 -18.57 -16.37
C GLN A 177 -0.76 -17.86 -17.36
N ALA A 178 -2.08 -17.89 -17.10
CA ALA A 178 -3.05 -17.22 -17.94
C ALA A 178 -2.97 -15.68 -17.87
N ARG A 179 -2.38 -15.12 -16.80
CA ARG A 179 -2.22 -13.67 -16.63
C ARG A 179 -0.79 -13.35 -16.12
N PRO A 180 0.24 -13.52 -16.97
CA PRO A 180 1.64 -13.49 -16.54
C PRO A 180 2.13 -12.11 -16.07
N ASN A 181 1.38 -11.04 -16.39
CA ASN A 181 1.67 -9.67 -15.96
C ASN A 181 0.95 -9.27 -14.65
N ASN A 182 0.02 -10.09 -14.16
CA ASN A 182 -0.71 -9.79 -12.93
C ASN A 182 0.16 -10.05 -11.69
N TRP A 183 -0.10 -9.28 -10.63
CA TRP A 183 0.43 -9.54 -9.29
C TRP A 183 -0.66 -10.20 -8.45
N TRP A 184 -0.27 -11.16 -7.62
CA TRP A 184 -1.23 -12.08 -7.00
C TRP A 184 -1.13 -12.02 -5.49
N HIS A 185 -2.25 -11.87 -4.79
CA HIS A 185 -2.27 -11.93 -3.34
C HIS A 185 -3.56 -12.56 -2.83
N PRO A 186 -3.47 -13.46 -1.84
CA PRO A 186 -2.25 -13.89 -1.13
C PRO A 186 -1.63 -15.18 -1.69
N ILE A 187 -0.29 -15.28 -1.78
CA ILE A 187 0.45 -16.54 -1.99
C ILE A 187 1.44 -16.75 -0.83
N LYS A 188 1.03 -17.51 0.18
CA LYS A 188 1.77 -17.63 1.45
C LYS A 188 2.91 -18.65 1.43
N ASN A 189 2.89 -19.61 0.51
CA ASN A 189 3.92 -20.64 0.43
C ASN A 189 5.13 -20.12 -0.37
N PHE A 190 6.22 -19.79 0.31
CA PHE A 190 7.43 -19.26 -0.32
C PHE A 190 8.17 -20.29 -1.21
N ASP A 191 8.08 -21.59 -0.93
CA ASP A 191 8.62 -22.62 -1.82
C ASP A 191 7.83 -22.66 -3.13
N GLN A 192 6.50 -22.62 -3.04
CA GLN A 192 5.63 -22.51 -4.21
C GLN A 192 5.93 -21.25 -5.03
N GLN A 193 6.12 -20.10 -4.38
CA GLN A 193 6.54 -18.88 -5.09
C GLN A 193 7.91 -19.03 -5.78
N ARG A 194 8.85 -19.80 -5.20
CA ARG A 194 10.14 -20.07 -5.84
C ARG A 194 9.98 -20.96 -7.07
N GLU A 195 9.20 -22.03 -6.96
CA GLU A 195 8.95 -22.95 -8.07
C GLU A 195 8.24 -22.26 -9.24
N TRP A 196 7.22 -21.46 -8.97
CA TRP A 196 6.45 -20.77 -10.00
C TRP A 196 7.23 -19.70 -10.79
N ARG A 197 8.32 -19.16 -10.24
CA ARG A 197 9.21 -18.21 -10.96
C ARG A 197 10.26 -18.88 -11.84
N LYS A 198 10.36 -20.21 -11.81
CA LYS A 198 11.28 -20.96 -12.69
C LYS A 198 10.73 -21.14 -14.11
N TRP A 199 9.43 -20.91 -14.28
CA TRP A 199 8.75 -20.84 -15.56
C TRP A 199 8.90 -19.43 -16.14
#